data_AF-A0A4U1ETU8-F1
#
_entry.id   AF-A0A4U1ETU8-F1
#
_cell.length_a   1.000
_cell.length_b   1.000
_cell.length_c   1.000
_cell.angle_alpha   90.00
_cell.angle_beta   90.00
_cell.angle_gamma   90.00
#
_symmetry.space_group_name_H-M   'P 1'
#
loop_
_entity.id
_entity.type
_entity.pdbx_description
1 polymer ?
#
loop_
_entity_poly.entity_id
_entity_poly.type
_entity_poly.pdbx_seq_one_letter_code
_entity_poly.pdbx_strand_id
1 'polypeptide(L)'
;MPCPLRAPSEFQPATEPGFWKLPHIWTRTKASMVYSTFEQQDSFSEEHSDLCLVQLLGTGTNSSQPCRLSDFCKTLMTRPGCSGYCLSHQLLFFLSARMTECTKGLFRQSQRYMNLFCANKMDLNRRAEAIGYAYPTRDLFMENIMFCGIGGFSKFYKLRWLEAILSWQKPQKGCFGKPAAEDEELPKAIQYQQHLLRRLKRQEKQFTDGCSSHNTAMAVAALGGFIYVLAELPPADGELWPPTPTPPSSH
;
A
#
# COMPACT_ATOMS: atom_id res chain seq x y z
N MET A 1 29.92 0.29 7.13
CA MET A 1 29.78 -0.66 6.01
C MET A 1 28.36 -0.54 5.45
N PRO A 2 28.17 -0.17 4.18
CA PRO A 2 26.85 -0.28 3.57
C PRO A 2 26.52 -1.77 3.43
N CYS A 3 25.44 -2.20 4.07
CA CYS A 3 24.89 -3.53 3.83
C CYS A 3 24.36 -3.52 2.39
N PRO A 4 24.88 -4.35 1.46
CA PRO A 4 24.24 -4.46 0.17
C PRO A 4 22.86 -5.05 0.43
N LEU A 5 21.82 -4.23 0.26
CA LEU A 5 20.44 -4.67 0.27
C LEU A 5 20.24 -5.55 -0.97
N ARG A 6 20.68 -6.81 -0.89
CA ARG A 6 20.37 -7.80 -1.91
C ARG A 6 18.97 -8.32 -1.57
N ALA A 7 18.02 -8.07 -2.45
CA ALA A 7 16.74 -8.74 -2.37
C ALA A 7 16.98 -10.26 -2.32
N PRO A 8 16.19 -11.03 -1.56
CA PRO A 8 16.26 -12.48 -1.63
C PRO A 8 16.15 -12.91 -3.10
N SER A 9 16.97 -13.85 -3.54
CA SER A 9 17.03 -14.28 -4.95
C SER A 9 15.65 -14.69 -5.50
N GLU A 10 14.78 -15.16 -4.61
CA GLU A 10 13.40 -15.56 -4.89
C GLU A 10 12.53 -14.38 -5.37
N PHE A 11 12.84 -13.15 -4.98
CA PHE A 11 12.10 -11.93 -5.35
C PHE A 11 12.85 -11.08 -6.37
N GLN A 12 14.02 -11.53 -6.87
CA GLN A 12 14.81 -10.81 -7.85
C GLN A 12 13.97 -10.33 -9.06
N PRO A 13 13.04 -11.11 -9.64
CA PRO A 13 12.24 -10.63 -10.77
C PRO A 13 11.47 -9.35 -10.48
N ALA A 14 10.99 -9.17 -9.25
CA ALA A 14 10.23 -7.99 -8.83
C ALA A 14 11.10 -6.73 -8.67
N THR A 15 12.42 -6.88 -8.72
CA THR A 15 13.40 -5.79 -8.64
C THR A 15 14.00 -5.42 -10.00
N GLU A 16 13.73 -6.21 -11.05
CA GLU A 16 14.25 -5.94 -12.39
C GLU A 16 13.53 -4.74 -13.02
N PRO A 17 14.25 -3.89 -13.79
CA PRO A 17 13.65 -2.79 -14.52
C PRO A 17 12.50 -3.27 -15.43
N GLY A 18 11.38 -2.55 -15.40
CA GLY A 18 10.22 -2.85 -16.25
C GLY A 18 9.26 -3.93 -15.72
N PHE A 19 9.56 -4.54 -14.56
CA PHE A 19 8.61 -5.46 -13.92
C PHE A 19 7.32 -4.72 -13.51
N TRP A 20 7.46 -3.61 -12.79
CA TRP A 20 6.31 -2.80 -12.36
C TRP A 20 5.87 -1.86 -13.47
N LYS A 21 4.74 -2.18 -14.10
CA LYS A 21 4.09 -1.35 -15.12
C LYS A 21 2.95 -0.54 -14.48
N LEU A 22 2.98 0.79 -14.63
CA LEU A 22 1.92 1.65 -14.11
C LEU A 22 0.68 1.61 -15.03
N PRO A 23 -0.52 1.75 -14.46
CA PRO A 23 -1.76 1.68 -15.20
C PRO A 23 -2.00 2.98 -15.98
N HIS A 24 -2.32 2.87 -17.28
CA HIS A 24 -2.73 4.01 -18.11
C HIS A 24 -4.26 4.22 -18.13
N ILE A 25 -5.01 3.30 -17.51
CA ILE A 25 -6.48 3.37 -17.42
C ILE A 25 -6.88 3.41 -15.95
N TRP A 26 -7.64 4.43 -15.59
CA TRP A 26 -8.12 4.64 -14.23
C TRP A 26 -9.50 4.02 -14.02
N THR A 27 -9.64 3.27 -12.93
CA THR A 27 -10.90 2.66 -12.50
C THR A 27 -11.39 3.21 -11.16
N ARG A 28 -12.66 2.99 -10.87
CA ARG A 28 -13.31 3.40 -9.62
C ARG A 28 -13.62 2.19 -8.76
N THR A 29 -13.43 2.33 -7.45
CA THR A 29 -13.90 1.34 -6.47
C THR A 29 -15.43 1.37 -6.36
N LYS A 30 -16.03 0.24 -5.99
CA LYS A 30 -17.48 0.12 -5.78
C LYS A 30 -17.75 -0.19 -4.31
N ALA A 31 -18.51 0.67 -3.64
CA ALA A 31 -18.85 0.49 -2.22
C ALA A 31 -19.62 -0.82 -1.95
N SER A 32 -20.39 -1.30 -2.94
CA SER A 32 -21.10 -2.59 -2.87
C SER A 32 -20.18 -3.81 -2.77
N MET A 33 -18.86 -3.65 -2.92
CA MET A 33 -17.88 -4.73 -2.79
C MET A 33 -17.18 -4.75 -1.42
N VAL A 34 -17.48 -3.81 -0.53
CA VAL A 34 -16.92 -3.83 0.84
C VAL A 34 -17.49 -5.03 1.59
N TYR A 35 -16.65 -5.78 2.30
CA TYR A 35 -17.09 -6.92 3.10
C TYR A 35 -18.04 -6.46 4.21
N SER A 36 -19.11 -7.22 4.45
CA SER A 36 -20.03 -6.98 5.56
C SER A 36 -19.45 -7.40 6.92
N THR A 37 -18.56 -8.40 6.90
CA THR A 37 -17.95 -9.01 8.08
C THR A 37 -16.48 -9.32 7.79
N PHE A 38 -15.63 -9.16 8.81
CA PHE A 38 -14.20 -9.48 8.74
C PHE A 38 -13.92 -10.79 9.45
N GLU A 39 -12.97 -11.56 8.92
CA GLU A 39 -12.46 -12.77 9.56
C GLU A 39 -11.56 -12.43 10.76
N GLN A 40 -11.51 -13.33 11.74
CA GLN A 40 -10.50 -13.24 12.80
C GLN A 40 -9.10 -13.48 12.21
N GLN A 41 -8.19 -12.56 12.53
CA GLN A 41 -6.89 -12.39 11.86
C GLN A 41 -5.89 -13.51 12.13
N ASP A 42 -6.20 -14.46 13.03
CA ASP A 42 -5.28 -15.49 13.52
C ASP A 42 -4.86 -16.52 12.46
N SER A 43 -5.45 -16.50 11.25
CA SER A 43 -5.19 -17.50 10.21
C SER A 43 -4.36 -17.02 9.01
N PHE A 44 -4.00 -15.74 8.94
CA PHE A 44 -3.14 -15.21 7.85
C PHE A 44 -1.69 -15.08 8.33
N SER A 45 -0.75 -15.65 7.58
CA SER A 45 0.69 -15.59 7.86
C SER A 45 1.42 -14.92 6.70
N GLU A 46 2.26 -13.93 7.00
CA GLU A 46 3.15 -13.29 6.03
C GLU A 46 4.09 -14.32 5.39
N GLU A 47 4.58 -15.30 6.15
CA GLU A 47 5.45 -16.36 5.63
C GLU A 47 4.72 -17.24 4.59
N HIS A 48 3.47 -17.60 4.86
CA HIS A 48 2.65 -18.32 3.88
C HIS A 48 2.35 -17.45 2.65
N SER A 49 2.22 -16.14 2.84
CA SER A 49 2.04 -15.21 1.73
C SER A 49 3.29 -15.13 0.85
N ASP A 50 4.46 -15.00 1.45
CA ASP A 50 5.76 -14.99 0.77
C ASP A 50 5.95 -16.27 -0.02
N LEU A 51 5.67 -17.44 0.57
CA LEU A 51 5.69 -18.73 -0.12
C LEU A 51 4.84 -18.71 -1.40
N CYS A 52 3.65 -18.12 -1.33
CA CYS A 52 2.76 -18.04 -2.49
C CYS A 52 3.23 -17.05 -3.54
N LEU A 53 3.86 -15.94 -3.15
CA LEU A 53 4.52 -15.03 -4.09
C LEU A 53 5.69 -15.72 -4.80
N VAL A 54 6.51 -16.49 -4.07
CA VAL A 54 7.61 -17.27 -4.66
C VAL A 54 7.09 -18.32 -5.65
N GLN A 55 5.99 -19.02 -5.32
CA GLN A 55 5.33 -19.93 -6.27
C GLN A 55 4.83 -19.20 -7.52
N LEU A 56 4.18 -18.05 -7.34
CA LEU A 56 3.66 -17.22 -8.43
C LEU A 56 4.78 -16.75 -9.38
N LEU A 57 5.91 -16.32 -8.83
CA LEU A 57 7.06 -15.86 -9.59
C LEU A 57 7.83 -17.00 -10.26
N GLY A 58 7.61 -18.26 -9.85
CA GLY A 58 8.32 -19.41 -10.40
C GLY A 58 9.80 -19.44 -10.00
N THR A 59 10.12 -18.92 -8.81
CA THR A 59 11.49 -18.77 -8.29
C THR A 59 11.78 -19.69 -7.10
N GLY A 60 10.80 -20.50 -6.69
CA GLY A 60 10.96 -21.43 -5.58
C GLY A 60 11.79 -22.65 -5.96
N THR A 61 12.40 -23.29 -4.97
CA THR A 61 13.23 -24.49 -5.15
C THR A 61 12.53 -25.64 -5.91
N ASN A 62 11.21 -25.75 -5.76
CA ASN A 62 10.37 -26.77 -6.39
C ASN A 62 9.48 -26.24 -7.54
N SER A 63 9.59 -24.95 -7.89
CA SER A 63 8.76 -24.32 -8.92
C SER A 63 9.62 -23.45 -9.81
N SER A 64 9.87 -23.90 -11.04
CA SER A 64 10.58 -23.14 -12.08
C SER A 64 9.64 -22.46 -13.08
N GLN A 65 8.32 -22.65 -12.94
CA GLN A 65 7.33 -22.11 -13.87
C GLN A 65 6.46 -21.05 -13.19
N PRO A 66 6.52 -19.78 -13.65
CA PRO A 66 5.64 -18.74 -13.15
C PRO A 66 4.16 -19.08 -13.33
N CYS A 67 3.31 -18.42 -12.54
CA CYS A 67 1.86 -18.58 -12.54
C CYS A 67 1.34 -19.98 -12.15
N ARG A 68 2.20 -20.90 -11.70
CA ARG A 68 1.80 -22.21 -11.20
C ARG A 68 1.61 -22.16 -9.69
N LEU A 69 0.38 -22.38 -9.23
CA LEU A 69 0.00 -22.28 -7.82
C LEU A 69 -0.47 -23.62 -7.26
N SER A 70 -0.07 -23.90 -6.02
CA SER A 70 -0.74 -24.88 -5.16
C SER A 70 -2.17 -24.45 -4.81
N ASP A 71 -3.04 -25.42 -4.48
CA ASP A 71 -4.42 -25.12 -4.04
C ASP A 71 -4.45 -24.37 -2.71
N PHE A 72 -3.44 -24.59 -1.85
CA PHE A 72 -3.19 -23.78 -0.67
C PHE A 72 -3.07 -22.30 -1.02
N CYS A 73 -2.18 -21.94 -1.96
CA CYS A 73 -1.97 -20.55 -2.34
C CYS A 73 -3.18 -19.91 -3.02
N LYS A 74 -3.89 -20.67 -3.86
CA LYS A 74 -5.16 -20.20 -4.44
C LYS A 74 -6.17 -19.87 -3.33
N THR A 75 -6.31 -20.74 -2.34
CA THR A 75 -7.25 -20.57 -1.23
C THR A 75 -6.85 -19.39 -0.34
N LEU A 76 -5.58 -19.30 0.06
CA LEU A 76 -5.06 -18.24 0.92
C LEU A 76 -5.23 -16.86 0.29
N MET A 77 -4.84 -16.71 -0.98
CA MET A 77 -4.83 -15.42 -1.67
C MET A 77 -6.20 -14.94 -2.15
N THR A 78 -7.20 -15.83 -2.12
CA THR A 78 -8.58 -15.48 -2.51
C THR A 78 -9.56 -15.50 -1.34
N ARG A 79 -9.09 -15.79 -0.14
CA ARG A 79 -9.92 -15.90 1.06
C ARG A 79 -10.70 -14.60 1.30
N PRO A 80 -12.03 -14.66 1.43
CA PRO A 80 -12.84 -13.47 1.70
C PRO A 80 -12.67 -12.98 3.14
N GLY A 81 -13.16 -11.77 3.44
CA GLY A 81 -13.19 -11.23 4.80
C GLY A 81 -11.85 -10.74 5.35
N CYS A 82 -10.78 -10.72 4.53
CA CYS A 82 -9.50 -10.16 4.95
C CYS A 82 -9.54 -8.63 5.14
N SER A 83 -8.71 -8.16 6.08
CA SER A 83 -8.50 -6.75 6.39
C SER A 83 -7.01 -6.47 6.64
N GLY A 84 -6.64 -5.19 6.78
CA GLY A 84 -5.27 -4.77 7.10
C GLY A 84 -4.22 -5.39 6.17
N TYR A 85 -3.16 -5.95 6.77
CA TYR A 85 -2.05 -6.56 6.03
C TYR A 85 -2.45 -7.79 5.22
N CYS A 86 -3.40 -8.63 5.66
CA CYS A 86 -3.87 -9.73 4.81
C CYS A 86 -4.34 -9.20 3.45
N LEU A 87 -5.10 -8.11 3.46
CA LEU A 87 -5.63 -7.51 2.25
C LEU A 87 -4.53 -6.88 1.38
N SER A 88 -3.48 -6.33 2.00
CA SER A 88 -2.29 -5.88 1.28
C SER A 88 -1.58 -7.00 0.56
N HIS A 89 -1.33 -8.11 1.24
CA HIS A 89 -0.67 -9.26 0.67
C HIS A 89 -1.49 -9.92 -0.46
N GLN A 90 -2.81 -10.02 -0.29
CA GLN A 90 -3.71 -10.47 -1.37
C GLN A 90 -3.59 -9.55 -2.60
N LEU A 91 -3.60 -8.22 -2.40
CA LEU A 91 -3.45 -7.29 -3.51
C LEU A 91 -2.06 -7.36 -4.15
N LEU A 92 -0.98 -7.42 -3.36
CA LEU A 92 0.40 -7.58 -3.84
C LEU A 92 0.53 -8.84 -4.71
N PHE A 93 -0.09 -9.95 -4.31
CA PHE A 93 -0.12 -11.18 -5.08
C PHE A 93 -0.75 -11.01 -6.46
N PHE A 94 -1.94 -10.38 -6.54
CA PHE A 94 -2.60 -10.18 -7.83
C PHE A 94 -1.95 -9.08 -8.69
N LEU A 95 -1.30 -8.09 -8.08
CA LEU A 95 -0.46 -7.13 -8.80
C LEU A 95 0.76 -7.83 -9.41
N SER A 96 1.46 -8.66 -8.63
CA SER A 96 2.59 -9.46 -9.11
C SER A 96 2.16 -10.39 -10.24
N ALA A 97 0.97 -11.01 -10.11
CA ALA A 97 0.43 -11.88 -11.15
C ALA A 97 0.14 -11.12 -12.45
N ARG A 98 -0.31 -9.86 -12.35
CA ARG A 98 -0.47 -8.97 -13.51
C ARG A 98 0.88 -8.64 -14.15
N MET A 99 1.90 -8.32 -13.34
CA MET A 99 3.25 -8.00 -13.85
C MET A 99 3.91 -9.20 -14.54
N THR A 100 3.67 -10.41 -14.03
CA THR A 100 4.12 -11.68 -14.61
C THR A 100 3.19 -12.20 -15.74
N GLU A 101 2.19 -11.42 -16.14
CA GLU A 101 1.26 -11.73 -17.24
C GLU A 101 0.51 -13.07 -17.06
N CYS A 102 0.21 -13.42 -15.82
CA CYS A 102 -0.61 -14.58 -15.48
C CYS A 102 -2.06 -14.34 -15.91
N THR A 103 -2.57 -15.15 -16.85
CA THR A 103 -3.91 -14.97 -17.46
C THR A 103 -4.83 -16.20 -17.38
N LYS A 104 -4.31 -17.34 -16.94
CA LYS A 104 -5.05 -18.63 -16.93
C LYS A 104 -5.61 -18.94 -15.54
N GLY A 105 -6.62 -19.83 -15.50
CA GLY A 105 -7.20 -20.31 -14.25
C GLY A 105 -7.73 -19.18 -13.36
N LEU A 106 -7.26 -19.14 -12.11
CA LEU A 106 -7.60 -18.12 -11.11
C LEU A 106 -7.42 -16.68 -11.64
N PHE A 107 -6.37 -16.46 -12.43
CA PHE A 107 -5.99 -15.12 -12.87
C PHE A 107 -6.91 -14.52 -13.95
N ARG A 108 -7.82 -15.31 -14.52
CA ARG A 108 -8.93 -14.76 -15.33
C ARG A 108 -9.80 -13.80 -14.54
N GLN A 109 -9.82 -13.93 -13.21
CA GLN A 109 -10.60 -13.09 -12.30
C GLN A 109 -9.74 -12.05 -11.57
N SER A 110 -8.47 -11.85 -11.96
CA SER A 110 -7.55 -10.92 -11.28
C SER A 110 -8.16 -9.54 -11.08
N GLN A 111 -8.81 -8.98 -12.11
CA GLN A 111 -9.44 -7.65 -11.99
C GLN A 111 -10.60 -7.65 -10.98
N ARG A 112 -11.38 -8.72 -10.90
CA ARG A 112 -12.47 -8.84 -9.93
C ARG A 112 -11.93 -8.85 -8.49
N TYR A 113 -10.86 -9.60 -8.24
CA TYR A 113 -10.19 -9.62 -6.94
C TYR A 113 -9.57 -8.27 -6.59
N MET A 114 -8.86 -7.64 -7.52
CA MET A 114 -8.30 -6.29 -7.28
C MET A 114 -9.39 -5.24 -7.01
N ASN A 115 -10.52 -5.28 -7.72
CA ASN A 115 -11.66 -4.41 -7.45
C ASN A 115 -12.21 -4.61 -6.02
N LEU A 116 -12.35 -5.87 -5.61
CA LEU A 116 -12.81 -6.25 -4.28
C LEU A 116 -11.84 -5.75 -3.19
N PHE A 117 -10.54 -5.99 -3.36
CA PHE A 117 -9.54 -5.61 -2.37
C PHE A 117 -9.40 -4.09 -2.27
N CYS A 118 -9.37 -3.38 -3.40
CA CYS A 118 -9.29 -1.92 -3.38
C CYS A 118 -10.57 -1.24 -2.89
N ALA A 119 -11.74 -1.85 -3.04
CA ALA A 119 -12.95 -1.36 -2.39
C ALA A 119 -12.82 -1.41 -0.85
N ASN A 120 -12.34 -2.53 -0.31
CA ASN A 120 -12.11 -2.69 1.12
C ASN A 120 -10.98 -1.78 1.64
N LYS A 121 -9.88 -1.62 0.89
CA LYS A 121 -8.79 -0.67 1.23
C LYS A 121 -9.26 0.79 1.22
N MET A 122 -10.14 1.17 0.28
CA MET A 122 -10.75 2.50 0.26
C MET A 122 -11.63 2.73 1.50
N ASP A 123 -12.40 1.72 1.92
CA ASP A 123 -13.19 1.78 3.15
C ASP A 123 -12.30 1.98 4.39
N LEU A 124 -11.20 1.21 4.50
CA LEU A 124 -10.21 1.36 5.57
C LEU A 124 -9.60 2.77 5.59
N ASN A 125 -9.23 3.33 4.44
CA ASN A 125 -8.67 4.68 4.40
C ASN A 125 -9.69 5.76 4.78
N ARG A 126 -10.97 5.60 4.42
CA ARG A 126 -12.03 6.52 4.86
C ARG A 126 -12.23 6.45 6.37
N ARG A 127 -12.14 5.26 6.98
CA ARG A 127 -12.20 5.10 8.44
C ARG A 127 -10.98 5.73 9.12
N ALA A 128 -9.78 5.58 8.56
CA ALA A 128 -8.58 6.23 9.06
C ALA A 128 -8.69 7.76 9.00
N GLU A 129 -9.22 8.32 7.90
CA GLU A 129 -9.51 9.75 7.76
C GLU A 129 -10.53 10.23 8.82
N ALA A 130 -11.59 9.46 9.06
CA ALA A 130 -12.63 9.80 10.05
C ALA A 130 -12.13 9.88 11.50
N ILE A 131 -11.02 9.19 11.82
CA ILE A 131 -10.40 9.22 13.15
C ILE A 131 -9.15 10.11 13.21
N GLY A 132 -8.92 10.96 12.20
CA GLY A 132 -7.76 11.87 12.17
C GLY A 132 -6.42 11.17 11.95
N TYR A 133 -6.41 10.02 11.28
CA TYR A 133 -5.19 9.27 10.94
C TYR A 133 -4.36 8.87 12.17
N ALA A 134 -5.04 8.46 13.25
CA ALA A 134 -4.41 8.04 14.50
C ALA A 134 -3.37 6.92 14.29
N TYR A 135 -2.21 7.02 14.92
CA TYR A 135 -1.21 5.96 14.85
C TYR A 135 -1.75 4.66 15.49
N PRO A 136 -1.53 3.45 14.91
CA PRO A 136 -0.64 3.13 13.79
C PRO A 136 -1.31 3.08 12.40
N THR A 137 -2.50 3.67 12.19
CA THR A 137 -3.22 3.52 10.91
C THR A 137 -2.51 4.14 9.70
N ARG A 138 -1.59 5.08 9.94
CA ARG A 138 -0.85 5.80 8.89
C ARG A 138 -0.08 4.86 7.95
N ASP A 139 0.44 3.76 8.48
CA ASP A 139 1.20 2.76 7.71
C ASP A 139 0.33 2.12 6.62
N LEU A 140 -0.74 1.45 7.05
CA LEU A 140 -1.72 0.84 6.16
C LEU A 140 -2.44 1.87 5.27
N PHE A 141 -2.60 3.11 5.74
CA PHE A 141 -3.17 4.17 4.93
C PHE A 141 -2.33 4.48 3.68
N MET A 142 -1.01 4.65 3.85
CA MET A 142 -0.08 4.89 2.75
C MET A 142 0.06 3.65 1.87
N GLU A 143 0.14 2.46 2.47
CA GLU A 143 0.23 1.18 1.75
C GLU A 143 -1.02 0.92 0.88
N ASN A 144 -2.20 1.29 1.36
CA ASN A 144 -3.44 1.22 0.58
C ASN A 144 -3.40 2.15 -0.63
N ILE A 145 -2.91 3.39 -0.46
CA ILE A 145 -2.76 4.35 -1.56
C ILE A 145 -1.76 3.83 -2.59
N MET A 146 -0.60 3.34 -2.13
CA MET A 146 0.43 2.78 -2.99
C MET A 146 -0.10 1.61 -3.83
N PHE A 147 -0.59 0.55 -3.20
CA PHE A 147 -0.99 -0.66 -3.94
C PHE A 147 -2.20 -0.42 -4.85
N CYS A 148 -3.23 0.27 -4.37
CA CYS A 148 -4.39 0.55 -5.22
C CYS A 148 -4.10 1.60 -6.29
N GLY A 149 -3.16 2.51 -6.05
CA GLY A 149 -2.60 3.40 -7.05
C GLY A 149 -1.98 2.63 -8.23
N ILE A 150 -1.02 1.75 -7.94
CA ILE A 150 -0.41 0.82 -8.93
C ILE A 150 -1.46 -0.09 -9.57
N GLY A 151 -2.51 -0.44 -8.82
CA GLY A 151 -3.64 -1.23 -9.32
C GLY A 151 -4.52 -0.53 -10.35
N GLY A 152 -4.45 0.81 -10.46
CA GLY A 152 -5.24 1.62 -11.38
C GLY A 152 -6.43 2.33 -10.74
N PHE A 153 -6.44 2.52 -9.42
CA PHE A 153 -7.57 3.14 -8.71
C PHE A 153 -7.27 4.60 -8.35
N SER A 154 -7.60 5.53 -9.25
CA SER A 154 -7.22 6.95 -9.08
C SER A 154 -7.89 7.67 -7.91
N LYS A 155 -9.01 7.14 -7.39
CA LYS A 155 -9.74 7.76 -6.25
C LYS A 155 -8.97 7.74 -4.92
N PHE A 156 -7.83 7.07 -4.85
CA PHE A 156 -6.90 7.15 -3.72
C PHE A 156 -6.05 8.43 -3.73
N TYR A 157 -5.90 9.11 -4.86
CA TYR A 157 -5.10 10.32 -4.98
C TYR A 157 -5.91 11.59 -4.67
N LYS A 158 -6.36 11.73 -3.42
CA LYS A 158 -7.08 12.93 -2.95
C LYS A 158 -6.10 13.98 -2.42
N LEU A 159 -6.33 15.25 -2.73
CA LEU A 159 -5.50 16.35 -2.23
C LEU A 159 -5.36 16.35 -0.70
N ARG A 160 -6.47 16.20 0.04
CA ARG A 160 -6.45 16.12 1.51
C ARG A 160 -5.61 14.95 2.05
N TRP A 161 -5.53 13.85 1.30
CA TRP A 161 -4.71 12.70 1.68
C TRP A 161 -3.24 12.93 1.39
N LEU A 162 -2.90 13.66 0.31
CA LEU A 162 -1.54 14.12 0.04
C LEU A 162 -1.04 15.05 1.15
N GLU A 163 -1.84 16.06 1.49
CA GLU A 163 -1.52 17.01 2.56
C GLU A 163 -1.30 16.29 3.90
N ALA A 164 -2.17 15.35 4.24
CA ALA A 164 -2.03 14.52 5.43
C ALA A 164 -0.70 13.75 5.42
N ILE A 165 -0.37 13.04 4.34
CA ILE A 165 0.90 12.31 4.23
C ILE A 165 2.08 13.26 4.40
N LEU A 166 2.12 14.39 3.68
CA LEU A 166 3.23 15.35 3.77
C LEU A 166 3.43 15.88 5.20
N SER A 167 2.35 16.12 5.94
CA SER A 167 2.43 16.54 7.35
C SER A 167 3.01 15.49 8.30
N TRP A 168 3.08 14.21 7.89
CA TRP A 168 3.68 13.15 8.70
C TRP A 168 5.19 13.03 8.50
N GLN A 169 5.75 13.71 7.51
CA GLN A 169 7.20 13.73 7.28
C GLN A 169 7.89 14.43 8.44
N LYS A 170 8.94 13.82 9.00
CA LYS A 170 9.75 14.46 10.05
C LYS A 170 10.53 15.62 9.43
N PRO A 171 10.29 16.90 9.79
CA PRO A 171 10.84 18.05 9.07
C PRO A 171 12.37 18.05 8.96
N GLN A 172 13.06 17.64 10.04
CA GLN A 172 14.52 17.64 10.09
C GLN A 172 15.19 16.39 9.48
N LYS A 173 14.41 15.33 9.23
CA LYS A 173 14.95 14.03 8.78
C LYS A 173 14.48 13.64 7.39
N GLY A 174 13.37 14.19 6.91
CA GLY A 174 12.74 13.84 5.64
C GLY A 174 12.10 12.44 5.60
N CYS A 175 12.20 11.67 6.68
CA CYS A 175 11.68 10.30 6.78
C CYS A 175 10.29 10.25 7.44
N PHE A 176 9.69 9.06 7.44
CA PHE A 176 8.41 8.76 8.05
C PHE A 176 8.56 7.69 9.13
N GLY A 177 7.73 7.72 10.16
CA GLY A 177 7.77 6.75 11.26
C GLY A 177 6.84 7.11 12.40
N LYS A 178 7.14 6.63 13.61
CA LYS A 178 6.32 6.90 14.80
C LYS A 178 6.28 8.42 15.08
N PRO A 179 5.10 9.00 15.35
CA PRO A 179 4.98 10.40 15.81
C PRO A 179 5.80 10.63 17.09
N ALA A 180 6.11 11.90 17.38
CA ALA A 180 6.67 12.24 18.69
C ALA A 180 5.59 12.01 19.78
N ALA A 181 6.00 11.76 21.02
CA ALA A 181 5.08 11.46 22.12
C ALA A 181 4.04 12.57 22.38
N GLU A 182 4.33 13.78 21.92
CA GLU A 182 3.47 14.97 22.04
C GLU A 182 2.24 14.94 21.10
N ASP A 183 2.23 14.06 20.09
CA ASP A 183 1.12 13.88 19.13
C ASP A 183 0.18 12.71 19.49
N GLU A 184 0.40 12.00 20.62
CA GLU A 184 -0.41 10.86 21.04
C GLU A 184 -1.66 11.28 21.85
N GLU A 185 -2.57 12.03 21.23
CA GLU A 185 -3.97 11.99 21.70
C GLU A 185 -4.61 10.72 21.12
N LEU A 186 -4.69 9.65 21.93
CA LEU A 186 -5.36 8.41 21.55
C LEU A 186 -6.83 8.44 22.00
N PRO A 187 -7.82 8.55 21.09
CA PRO A 187 -9.20 8.25 21.44
C PRO A 187 -9.33 6.79 21.90
N LYS A 188 -10.07 6.56 22.99
CA LYS A 188 -10.36 5.22 23.57
C LYS A 188 -11.06 4.25 22.59
N ALA A 189 -11.46 4.69 21.40
CA ALA A 189 -12.09 3.89 20.35
C ALA A 189 -11.12 2.92 19.60
N ILE A 190 -9.81 3.00 19.87
CA ILE A 190 -8.76 2.34 19.05
C ILE A 190 -8.50 0.86 19.43
N GLN A 191 -9.08 0.34 20.52
CA GLN A 191 -8.85 -1.05 20.95
C GLN A 191 -9.30 -2.09 19.90
N TYR A 192 -10.38 -1.84 19.16
CA TYR A 192 -10.86 -2.77 18.11
C TYR A 192 -9.98 -2.71 16.84
N GLN A 193 -9.45 -1.52 16.50
CA GLN A 193 -8.52 -1.37 15.37
C GLN A 193 -7.14 -1.93 15.68
N GLN A 194 -6.65 -1.87 16.92
CA GLN A 194 -5.37 -2.48 17.30
C GLN A 194 -5.34 -3.98 17.03
N HIS A 195 -6.46 -4.69 17.18
CA HIS A 195 -6.55 -6.09 16.79
C HIS A 195 -6.44 -6.30 15.28
N LEU A 196 -7.08 -5.43 14.47
CA LEU A 196 -7.03 -5.46 12.99
C LEU A 196 -5.64 -5.09 12.41
N LEU A 197 -4.84 -4.36 13.19
CA LEU A 197 -3.53 -3.82 12.81
C LEU A 197 -2.37 -4.58 13.45
N ARG A 198 -2.64 -5.68 14.17
CA ARG A 198 -1.63 -6.40 14.96
C ARG A 198 -0.64 -7.12 14.06
N ARG A 199 0.45 -6.42 13.73
CA ARG A 199 1.62 -6.93 12.99
C ARG A 199 2.42 -7.89 13.89
N LEU A 200 2.58 -9.14 13.47
CA LEU A 200 3.60 -10.05 14.04
C LEU A 200 4.94 -9.81 13.34
N LYS A 201 5.47 -8.60 13.52
CA LYS A 201 6.89 -8.22 13.55
C LYS A 201 7.90 -9.09 12.78
N ARG A 202 7.76 -9.28 11.46
CA ARG A 202 8.96 -9.50 10.63
C ARG A 202 9.65 -8.15 10.42
N GLN A 203 10.44 -7.78 11.43
CA GLN A 203 11.47 -6.72 11.47
C GLN A 203 11.13 -5.41 10.73
N GLU A 204 10.19 -4.62 11.27
CA GLU A 204 10.23 -3.18 10.99
C GLU A 204 11.58 -2.63 11.45
N LYS A 205 12.39 -2.12 10.52
CA LYS A 205 13.65 -1.47 10.87
C LYS A 205 13.35 -0.04 11.29
N GLN A 206 13.06 0.12 12.57
CA GLN A 206 13.00 1.42 13.21
C GLN A 206 14.42 1.88 13.56
N PHE A 207 14.75 3.09 13.14
CA PHE A 207 16.01 3.75 13.43
C PHE A 207 15.91 4.54 14.75
N THR A 208 17.06 4.85 15.35
CA THR A 208 17.15 5.54 16.65
C THR A 208 16.63 6.98 16.61
N ASP A 209 16.52 7.58 15.43
CA ASP A 209 15.94 8.91 15.19
C ASP A 209 14.42 8.90 14.95
N GLY A 210 13.78 7.74 15.16
CA GLY A 210 12.34 7.55 15.00
C GLY A 210 11.91 7.35 13.54
N CYS A 211 12.84 7.32 12.58
CA CYS A 211 12.55 6.92 11.21
C CYS A 211 12.19 5.43 11.14
N SER A 212 11.32 5.06 10.21
CA SER A 212 10.97 3.68 9.89
C SER A 212 11.24 3.44 8.41
N SER A 213 11.97 2.36 8.11
CA SER A 213 12.29 1.97 6.73
C SER A 213 11.02 1.71 5.93
N HIS A 214 10.06 0.99 6.50
CA HIS A 214 8.82 0.63 5.80
C HIS A 214 7.91 1.84 5.63
N ASN A 215 7.65 2.63 6.69
CA ASN A 215 6.79 3.81 6.59
C ASN A 215 7.37 4.80 5.57
N THR A 216 8.69 4.97 5.56
CA THR A 216 9.35 5.83 4.57
C THR A 216 9.18 5.27 3.16
N ALA A 217 9.35 3.96 2.96
CA ALA A 217 9.12 3.33 1.65
C ALA A 217 7.66 3.47 1.18
N MET A 218 6.68 3.22 2.07
CA MET A 218 5.25 3.36 1.76
C MET A 218 4.89 4.81 1.43
N ALA A 219 5.43 5.77 2.18
CA ALA A 219 5.24 7.20 1.91
C ALA A 219 5.81 7.60 0.56
N VAL A 220 7.08 7.27 0.28
CA VAL A 220 7.73 7.59 -1.00
C VAL A 220 6.97 6.97 -2.17
N ALA A 221 6.54 5.73 -2.06
CA ALA A 221 5.80 5.05 -3.12
C ALA A 221 4.39 5.65 -3.33
N ALA A 222 3.68 6.00 -2.25
CA ALA A 222 2.40 6.70 -2.34
C ALA A 222 2.53 8.08 -2.98
N LEU A 223 3.52 8.88 -2.53
CA LEU A 223 3.83 10.21 -3.07
C LEU A 223 4.25 10.13 -4.55
N GLY A 224 5.02 9.12 -4.94
CA GLY A 224 5.35 8.86 -6.34
C GLY A 224 4.10 8.65 -7.20
N GLY A 225 3.09 7.95 -6.67
CA GLY A 225 1.79 7.81 -7.31
C GLY A 225 1.03 9.14 -7.47
N PHE A 226 1.08 10.03 -6.46
CA PHE A 226 0.51 11.37 -6.58
C PHE A 226 1.20 12.17 -7.68
N ILE A 227 2.54 12.16 -7.73
CA ILE A 227 3.31 12.83 -8.78
C ILE A 227 2.93 12.28 -10.16
N TYR A 228 2.82 10.95 -10.29
CA TYR A 228 2.44 10.30 -11.55
C TYR A 228 1.06 10.79 -12.04
N VAL A 229 0.06 10.83 -11.16
CA VAL A 229 -1.28 11.29 -11.54
C VAL A 229 -1.30 12.79 -11.87
N LEU A 230 -0.56 13.62 -11.13
CA LEU A 230 -0.46 15.06 -11.41
C LEU A 230 0.26 15.35 -12.75
N ALA A 231 1.18 14.49 -13.16
CA ALA A 231 1.87 14.61 -14.44
C ALA A 231 1.01 14.14 -15.64
N GLU A 232 0.25 13.05 -15.46
CA GLU A 232 -0.62 12.47 -16.51
C GLU A 232 -1.96 13.20 -16.66
N LEU A 233 -2.45 13.84 -15.59
CA LEU A 233 -3.63 14.69 -15.58
C LEU A 233 -3.20 16.12 -15.25
N PRO A 234 -2.60 16.87 -16.21
CA PRO A 234 -2.38 18.29 -15.99
C PRO A 234 -3.73 18.94 -15.65
N PRO A 235 -3.74 19.93 -14.74
CA PRO A 235 -4.98 20.64 -14.39
C PRO A 235 -5.70 21.05 -15.68
N ALA A 236 -6.98 20.69 -15.78
CA ALA A 236 -7.88 21.31 -16.74
C ALA A 236 -8.06 22.76 -16.27
N ASP A 237 -7.09 23.59 -16.60
CA ASP A 237 -7.06 25.05 -16.66
C ASP A 237 -5.61 25.49 -16.41
N GLY A 238 -4.92 25.81 -17.50
CA GLY A 238 -3.62 26.48 -17.50
C GLY A 238 -3.75 27.93 -17.04
N GLU A 239 -4.33 28.18 -15.88
CA GLU A 239 -4.16 29.46 -15.19
C GLU A 239 -3.00 29.32 -14.21
N LEU A 240 -1.88 29.97 -14.56
CA LEU A 240 -0.83 30.34 -13.64
C LEU A 240 -1.46 30.94 -12.38
N TRP A 241 -1.18 30.37 -11.21
CA TRP A 241 -1.42 31.08 -9.96
C TRP A 241 -0.80 32.48 -10.07
N PRO A 242 -1.55 33.56 -9.76
CA PRO A 242 -0.95 34.88 -9.64
C PRO A 242 0.20 34.79 -8.63
N PRO A 243 1.37 35.38 -8.93
CA PRO A 243 2.48 35.39 -7.99
C PRO A 243 2.00 35.99 -6.67
N THR A 244 2.29 35.28 -5.58
CA THR A 244 2.04 35.73 -4.21
C THR A 244 2.60 37.14 -4.03
N PRO A 245 1.83 38.13 -3.54
CA PRO A 245 2.36 39.45 -3.27
C PRO A 245 3.51 39.36 -2.27
N THR A 246 4.67 39.89 -2.62
CA THR A 246 5.79 40.09 -1.71
C THR A 246 5.34 40.97 -0.54
N PRO A 247 5.67 40.62 0.72
CA PRO A 247 5.41 41.50 1.86
C PRO A 247 6.15 42.83 1.67
N PRO A 248 5.53 43.98 2.00
CA PRO A 248 6.23 45.25 1.96
C PRO A 248 7.42 45.23 2.92
N SER A 249 8.58 45.60 2.40
CA SER A 249 9.80 45.82 3.17
C SER A 249 9.56 46.93 4.19
N SER A 250 9.75 46.61 5.47
CA SER A 250 9.76 47.57 6.56
C SER A 250 10.97 48.52 6.43
N HIS A 251 10.71 49.80 6.19
CA HIS A 251 11.59 50.92 6.50
C HIS A 251 10.86 51.88 7.43
#